data_AF-A0A1Y1KT13-F1
#
_entry.id   AF-A0A1Y1KT13-F1
#
_cell.length_a   1.000
_cell.length_b   1.000
_cell.length_c   1.000
_cell.angle_alpha   90.00
_cell.angle_beta   90.00
_cell.angle_gamma   90.00
#
_symmetry.space_group_name_H-M   'P 1'
#
loop_
_entity.id
_entity.type
_entity.pdbx_description
1 polymer ?
#
loop_
_entity_poly.entity_id
_entity_poly.type
_entity_poly.pdbx_seq_one_letter_code
_entity_poly.pdbx_strand_id
1 'polypeptide(L)'
;YDVPGTGGATVTMIPANHCPGSSLFLFQKPADKYTNRRGKRILHCGDFRACPAHVTHPLIKPDIQDATTGKLSQQTIDICYLDTTYLNPRYSFPPQADVIKACAD
;
A
#
# COMPACT_ATOMS: atom_id res chain seq x y z
N TYR A 1 -11.64 3.14 7.71
CA TYR A 1 -12.15 4.31 8.44
C TYR A 1 -12.69 5.32 7.45
N ASP A 2 -13.83 5.94 7.72
CA ASP A 2 -14.33 7.02 6.87
C ASP A 2 -13.46 8.27 6.99
N VAL A 3 -13.28 8.98 5.88
CA VAL A 3 -12.58 10.27 5.86
C VAL A 3 -13.62 11.39 5.79
N PRO A 4 -13.84 12.16 6.87
CA PRO A 4 -14.86 13.21 6.90
C PRO A 4 -14.69 14.25 5.80
N GLY A 5 -15.79 14.81 5.30
CA GLY A 5 -15.78 15.88 4.29
C GLY A 5 -15.42 15.41 2.86
N THR A 6 -15.12 14.13 2.64
CA THR A 6 -14.71 13.62 1.32
C THR A 6 -15.86 13.04 0.48
N GLY A 7 -17.06 12.97 1.07
CA GLY A 7 -18.23 12.36 0.43
C GLY A 7 -18.00 10.87 0.11
N GLY A 8 -17.62 10.08 1.11
CA GLY A 8 -17.53 8.62 1.03
C GLY A 8 -16.16 8.05 0.70
N ALA A 9 -15.06 8.78 0.89
CA ALA A 9 -13.74 8.16 0.87
C ALA A 9 -13.46 7.45 2.20
N THR A 10 -12.76 6.34 2.11
CA THR A 10 -12.30 5.54 3.25
C THR A 10 -10.78 5.46 3.25
N VAL A 11 -10.18 5.19 4.41
CA VAL A 11 -8.76 4.92 4.58
C VAL A 11 -8.54 3.61 5.32
N THR A 12 -7.58 2.83 4.85
CA THR A 12 -7.07 1.62 5.50
C THR A 12 -5.59 1.80 5.80
N MET A 13 -5.19 1.51 7.04
CA MET A 13 -3.78 1.52 7.45
C MET A 13 -3.18 0.13 7.26
N ILE A 14 -1.99 0.08 6.66
CA ILE A 14 -1.22 -1.16 6.44
C ILE A 14 0.16 -0.94 7.05
N PRO A 15 0.74 -1.88 7.83
CA PRO A 15 2.04 -1.67 8.47
C PRO A 15 3.13 -1.27 7.46
N ALA A 16 3.87 -0.19 7.73
CA ALA A 16 4.89 0.33 6.80
C ALA A 16 6.27 -0.33 6.94
N ASN A 17 6.48 -1.12 8.00
CA ASN A 17 7.78 -1.73 8.30
C ASN A 17 8.93 -0.71 8.44
N HIS A 18 8.65 0.50 8.94
CA HIS A 18 9.66 1.54 9.13
C HIS A 18 10.03 1.72 10.61
N CYS A 19 9.04 2.01 11.45
CA CYS A 19 9.18 2.17 12.90
C CYS A 19 7.87 1.79 13.64
N PRO A 20 7.87 1.71 14.99
CA PRO A 20 6.65 1.48 15.75
C PRO A 20 5.54 2.49 15.40
N GLY A 21 4.36 1.97 15.04
CA GLY A 21 3.20 2.79 14.63
C GLY A 21 3.22 3.26 13.17
N SER A 22 4.30 3.05 12.41
CA SER A 22 4.37 3.45 10.99
C SER A 22 3.36 2.70 10.12
N SER A 23 2.68 3.43 9.24
CA SER A 23 1.61 2.91 8.39
C SER A 23 1.64 3.49 6.97
N LEU A 24 1.44 2.64 5.97
CA LEU A 24 0.93 3.04 4.67
C LEU A 24 -0.54 3.40 4.82
N PHE A 25 -1.00 4.43 4.12
CA PHE A 25 -2.40 4.82 4.06
C PHE A 25 -2.95 4.56 2.67
N LEU A 26 -3.89 3.62 2.57
CA LEU A 26 -4.64 3.37 1.35
C LEU A 26 -6.00 4.08 1.43
N PHE A 27 -6.13 5.17 0.68
CA PHE A 27 -7.39 5.87 0.50
C PHE A 27 -8.18 5.28 -0.66
N GLN A 28 -9.48 5.06 -0.48
CA GLN A 28 -10.36 4.48 -1.48
C GLN A 28 -11.67 5.24 -1.52
N LYS A 29 -12.06 5.68 -2.72
CA LYS A 29 -13.40 6.19 -3.00
C LYS A 29 -14.03 5.33 -4.10
N PRO A 30 -15.14 4.62 -3.83
CA PRO A 30 -15.82 3.83 -4.84
C PRO A 30 -16.29 4.67 -6.03
N ALA A 31 -16.49 4.02 -7.17
CA ALA A 31 -17.14 4.67 -8.31
C ALA A 31 -18.59 5.00 -7.95
N ASP A 32 -19.04 6.18 -8.37
CA ASP A 32 -20.42 6.60 -8.19
C ASP A 32 -21.17 6.42 -9.52
N LYS A 33 -22.12 5.48 -9.51
CA LYS A 33 -22.92 5.13 -10.68
C LYS A 33 -23.90 6.23 -11.09
N TYR A 34 -24.32 7.08 -10.16
CA TYR A 34 -25.30 8.14 -10.41
C TYR A 34 -24.64 9.38 -11.00
N THR A 35 -23.43 9.71 -10.55
CA THR A 35 -22.67 10.87 -11.04
C THR A 35 -21.67 10.51 -12.15
N ASN A 36 -21.61 9.23 -12.55
CA ASN A 36 -20.64 8.67 -13.50
C ASN A 36 -19.18 8.99 -13.12
N ARG A 37 -18.90 9.19 -11.83
CA ARG A 37 -17.54 9.43 -11.34
C ARG A 37 -16.83 8.10 -11.16
N ARG A 38 -15.70 7.94 -11.84
CA ARG A 38 -14.80 6.80 -11.65
C ARG A 38 -14.32 6.76 -10.19
N GLY A 39 -14.17 5.54 -9.66
CA GLY A 39 -13.54 5.33 -8.36
C GLY A 39 -12.08 5.77 -8.36
N LYS A 40 -11.54 6.02 -7.17
CA LYS A 40 -10.15 6.47 -6.99
C LYS A 40 -9.49 5.73 -5.84
N ARG A 41 -8.26 5.27 -6.04
CA ARG A 41 -7.42 4.61 -5.04
C ARG A 41 -6.07 5.30 -4.97
N ILE A 42 -5.70 5.76 -3.78
CA ILE A 42 -4.46 6.50 -3.54
C ILE A 42 -3.70 5.79 -2.43
N LEU A 43 -2.45 5.41 -2.68
CA LEU A 43 -1.55 4.88 -1.68
C LEU A 43 -0.55 5.97 -1.26
N HIS A 44 -0.48 6.27 0.03
CA HIS A 44 0.55 7.12 0.60
C HIS A 44 1.44 6.28 1.50
N CYS A 45 2.72 6.18 1.16
CA CYS A 45 3.63 5.29 1.89
C CYS A 45 4.10 5.88 3.22
N GLY A 46 4.15 7.21 3.34
CA GLY A 46 4.97 7.82 4.40
C GLY A 46 6.42 7.36 4.21
N ASP A 47 7.14 7.19 5.31
CA ASP A 47 8.41 6.47 5.30
C ASP A 47 8.14 4.97 5.46
N PHE A 48 8.69 4.14 4.58
CA PHE A 48 8.44 2.70 4.59
C PHE A 48 9.66 1.88 4.15
N ARG A 49 9.73 0.63 4.61
CA ARG A 49 10.70 -0.35 4.08
C ARG A 49 9.93 -1.45 3.38
N ALA A 50 9.87 -1.37 2.05
CA ALA A 50 9.17 -2.33 1.21
C ALA A 50 9.52 -3.79 1.55
N CYS A 51 8.51 -4.66 1.64
CA CYS A 51 8.69 -6.09 1.90
C CYS A 51 7.67 -6.93 1.11
N PRO A 52 7.87 -8.26 0.98
CA PRO A 52 6.94 -9.15 0.25
C PRO A 52 5.49 -9.10 0.76
N ALA A 53 5.29 -8.83 2.06
CA ALA A 53 3.95 -8.71 2.63
C ALA A 53 3.17 -7.51 2.06
N HIS A 54 3.85 -6.44 1.64
CA HIS A 54 3.18 -5.28 1.02
C HIS A 54 2.60 -5.62 -0.34
N VAL A 55 3.36 -6.28 -1.22
CA VAL A 55 2.92 -6.59 -2.58
C VAL A 55 1.95 -7.77 -2.65
N THR A 56 1.93 -8.63 -1.63
CA THR A 56 0.95 -9.72 -1.50
C THR A 56 -0.30 -9.33 -0.71
N HIS A 57 -0.31 -8.14 -0.09
CA HIS A 57 -1.46 -7.66 0.68
C HIS A 57 -2.73 -7.63 -0.19
N PRO A 58 -3.88 -8.13 0.28
CA PRO A 58 -5.10 -8.26 -0.54
C PRO A 58 -5.59 -6.94 -1.17
N LEU A 59 -5.31 -5.80 -0.53
CA LEU A 59 -5.68 -4.46 -1.02
C LEU A 59 -4.59 -3.80 -1.89
N ILE A 60 -3.45 -4.44 -2.13
CA ILE A 60 -2.35 -3.88 -2.92
C ILE A 60 -2.03 -4.78 -4.12
N LYS A 61 -2.05 -6.11 -3.95
CA LYS A 61 -1.68 -7.07 -5.00
C LYS A 61 -2.42 -6.81 -6.31
N PRO A 62 -1.79 -6.77 -7.49
CA PRO A 62 -2.47 -6.38 -8.73
C PRO A 62 -3.60 -7.35 -9.10
N ASP A 63 -3.39 -8.65 -8.91
CA ASP A 63 -4.35 -9.68 -9.29
C ASP A 63 -5.39 -9.94 -8.18
N ILE A 64 -6.66 -9.73 -8.52
CA ILE A 64 -7.80 -10.16 -7.70
C ILE A 64 -8.54 -11.28 -8.43
N GLN A 65 -8.78 -12.37 -7.70
CA GLN A 65 -9.70 -13.42 -8.11
C GLN A 65 -11.04 -13.22 -7.41
N ASP A 66 -12.10 -13.14 -8.20
CA ASP A 66 -13.46 -13.15 -7.68
C ASP A 66 -13.75 -14.51 -7.03
N ALA A 67 -14.11 -14.50 -5.75
CA ALA A 67 -14.26 -15.72 -4.96
C ALA A 67 -15.46 -16.59 -5.39
N THR A 68 -16.43 -16.01 -6.11
CA THR A 68 -17.66 -16.70 -6.52
C THR A 68 -17.57 -17.21 -7.96
N THR A 69 -16.97 -16.43 -8.85
CA THR A 69 -16.90 -16.72 -10.29
C THR A 69 -15.52 -17.23 -10.72
N GLY A 70 -14.51 -17.12 -9.86
CA GLY A 70 -13.12 -17.48 -10.18
C GLY A 70 -12.44 -16.54 -11.18
N LYS A 71 -13.14 -15.49 -11.64
CA LYS A 71 -12.66 -14.58 -12.68
C LYS A 71 -11.52 -13.71 -12.13
N LEU A 72 -10.44 -13.62 -12.91
CA LEU A 72 -9.33 -12.72 -12.62
C LEU A 72 -9.65 -11.29 -13.09
N SER A 73 -9.26 -10.32 -12.27
CA SER A 73 -9.35 -8.89 -12.56
C SER A 73 -8.13 -8.17 -11.98
N GLN A 74 -7.81 -7.02 -12.55
CA GLN A 74 -6.74 -6.16 -12.04
C GLN A 74 -7.32 -5.13 -11.08
N GLN A 75 -6.72 -5.00 -9.89
CA GLN A 75 -6.86 -3.80 -9.09
C GLN A 75 -5.72 -2.82 -9.37
N THR A 76 -6.06 -1.53 -9.40
CA THR A 76 -5.11 -0.47 -9.73
C THR A 76 -5.05 0.52 -8.58
N ILE A 77 -3.83 0.95 -8.25
CA ILE A 77 -3.58 2.15 -7.45
C ILE A 77 -3.42 3.29 -8.45
N ASP A 78 -4.31 4.29 -8.38
CA ASP A 78 -4.31 5.39 -9.36
C ASP A 78 -3.22 6.42 -9.08
N ILE A 79 -2.86 6.61 -7.81
CA ILE A 79 -1.81 7.54 -7.36
C ILE A 79 -1.02 6.87 -6.24
N CYS A 80 0.31 6.94 -6.34
CA CYS A 80 1.22 6.48 -5.29
C CYS A 80 2.13 7.63 -4.86
N TYR A 81 1.99 8.08 -3.61
CA TYR A 81 2.96 8.95 -2.96
C TYR A 81 4.01 8.06 -2.30
N LEU A 82 5.11 7.85 -3.03
CA LEU A 82 6.14 6.86 -2.72
C LEU A 82 7.27 7.48 -1.90
N ASP A 83 7.77 6.75 -0.91
CA ASP A 83 9.05 7.03 -0.27
C ASP A 83 10.20 6.80 -1.27
N THR A 84 10.93 7.85 -1.58
CA THR A 84 12.04 7.80 -2.54
C THR A 84 13.41 7.97 -1.88
N THR A 85 13.51 7.81 -0.55
CA THR A 85 14.75 8.04 0.22
C THR A 85 15.98 7.36 -0.39
N TYR A 86 15.83 6.10 -0.83
CA TYR A 86 16.90 5.32 -1.45
C TYR A 86 16.59 4.90 -2.90
N LEU A 87 15.83 5.71 -3.66
CA LEU A 87 15.50 5.41 -5.07
C LEU A 87 16.68 5.67 -6.02
N ASN A 88 17.83 5.08 -5.72
CA ASN A 88 19.04 5.09 -6.54
C ASN A 88 19.76 3.73 -6.38
N PRO A 89 20.12 3.04 -7.47
CA PRO A 89 20.72 1.70 -7.42
C PRO A 89 22.07 1.64 -6.70
N ARG A 90 22.72 2.78 -6.45
CA ARG A 90 23.94 2.85 -5.63
C ARG A 90 23.70 2.43 -4.17
N TYR A 91 22.45 2.53 -3.71
CA TYR A 91 22.07 2.16 -2.35
C TYR A 91 21.61 0.71 -2.33
N SER A 92 22.41 -0.13 -1.69
CA SER A 92 22.07 -1.53 -1.40
C SER A 92 22.52 -1.82 0.03
N PHE A 93 21.57 -2.22 0.87
CA PHE A 93 21.80 -2.45 2.29
C PHE A 93 21.38 -3.87 2.67
N PRO A 94 22.02 -4.49 3.66
CA PRO A 94 21.64 -5.82 4.12
C PRO A 94 20.20 -5.87 4.68
N PRO A 95 19.56 -7.06 4.65
CA PRO A 95 18.32 -7.33 5.38
C PRO A 95 18.39 -6.98 6.86
N GLN A 96 17.24 -6.66 7.47
CA GLN A 96 17.16 -6.32 8.91
C GLN A 96 17.73 -7.42 9.80
N ALA A 97 17.43 -8.69 9.48
CA ALA A 97 17.88 -9.84 10.27
C ALA A 97 19.41 -9.96 10.32
N ASP A 98 20.09 -9.69 9.20
CA ASP A 98 21.55 -9.78 9.12
C ASP A 98 22.23 -8.71 9.96
N VAL A 99 21.69 -7.48 9.95
CA VAL A 99 22.19 -6.38 10.80
C VAL A 99 21.95 -6.67 12.27
N ILE A 100 20.76 -7.17 12.64
CA ILE A 100 20.46 -7.53 14.03
C ILE A 100 21.41 -8.60 14.53
N LYS A 101 21.65 -9.65 13.73
CA LYS A 101 22.58 -10.73 14.07
C LYS A 101 24.00 -10.20 14.26
N ALA A 102 24.50 -9.39 13.33
CA ALA A 102 25.85 -8.82 13.41
C ALA A 102 26.06 -7.88 14.61
N CYS A 103 24.99 -7.26 15.13
CA CYS A 103 25.06 -6.43 16.34
C CYS A 103 24.88 -7.22 17.65
N ALA A 104 24.36 -8.44 17.58
CA ALA A 104 24.14 -9.30 18.74
C ALA A 104 25.36 -10.17 19.08
N ASP A 105 26.17 -10.51 18.06
CA ASP A 105 27.47 -11.18 18.18
C ASP A 105 28.54 -10.22 18.75
#